data_AF-A0A4Q6BRN1-F1
#
_entry.id   AF-A0A4Q6BRN1-F1
#
_cell.length_a   1.000
_cell.length_b   1.000
_cell.length_c   1.000
_cell.angle_alpha   90.00
_cell.angle_beta   90.00
_cell.angle_gamma   90.00
#
_symmetry.space_group_name_H-M   'P 1'
#
loop_
_entity.id
_entity.type
_entity.pdbx_description
1 polymer ?
#
loop_
_entity_poly.entity_id
_entity_poly.type
_entity_poly.pdbx_seq_one_letter_code
_entity_poly.pdbx_strand_id
1 'polypeptide(L)' 'MRDGRSMPSPPELWGGVECTINRVGDRWFDQLADNGHRQCLDDLDRFAGLGIRGLRFPLLWEH' A
#
# COMPACT_ATOMS: atom_id res chain seq x y z
N MET A 1 28.31 21.89 -29.52
CA MET A 1 28.48 20.62 -28.79
C MET A 1 27.51 20.66 -27.61
N ARG A 2 26.35 19.98 -27.70
CA ARG A 2 25.39 19.92 -26.58
C ARG A 2 25.83 18.81 -25.64
N ASP A 3 26.00 19.14 -24.37
CA ASP A 3 26.39 18.22 -23.30
C ASP A 3 25.37 17.06 -23.21
N GLY A 4 25.83 15.82 -23.34
CA GLY A 4 25.03 14.60 -23.47
C GLY A 4 24.48 14.06 -22.15
N ARG A 5 24.12 14.93 -21.20
CA ARG A 5 23.56 14.46 -19.92
C ARG A 5 22.12 14.03 -20.10
N SER A 6 21.88 12.73 -19.99
CA SER A 6 20.54 12.17 -19.76
C SER A 6 19.97 12.76 -18.48
N MET A 7 18.74 13.25 -18.53
CA MET A 7 18.02 13.53 -17.28
C MET A 7 17.77 12.22 -16.52
N PRO A 8 17.81 12.25 -15.19
CA PRO A 8 17.42 11.10 -14.38
C PRO A 8 15.95 10.76 -14.63
N SER A 9 15.62 9.46 -14.59
CA SER A 9 14.23 9.04 -14.64
C SER A 9 13.48 9.57 -13.40
N PRO A 10 12.17 9.86 -13.53
CA PRO A 10 11.35 10.20 -12.37
C PRO A 10 11.41 9.09 -11.31
N PRO A 11 11.29 9.44 -10.01
CA PRO A 11 11.19 8.43 -8.95
C PRO A 11 9.93 7.58 -9.16
N GLU A 12 10.02 6.32 -8.73
CA GLU A 12 8.88 5.42 -8.75
C GLU A 12 7.81 5.84 -7.72
N LEU A 13 6.54 5.71 -8.10
CA LEU A 13 5.43 5.91 -7.18
C LEU A 13 5.18 4.63 -6.40
N TRP A 14 5.26 4.67 -5.07
CA TRP A 14 4.99 3.53 -4.20
C TRP A 14 3.79 3.82 -3.30
N GLY A 15 3.04 2.78 -2.93
CA GLY A 15 1.85 2.88 -2.09
C GLY A 15 1.77 1.78 -1.03
N GLY A 16 0.77 1.87 -0.17
CA GLY A 16 0.48 0.87 0.85
C GLY A 16 -0.87 1.10 1.49
N VAL A 17 -1.45 0.04 2.05
CA VAL A 17 -2.70 0.13 2.81
C VAL A 17 -2.41 0.41 4.28
N GLU A 18 -3.35 1.10 4.94
CA GLU A 18 -3.30 1.26 6.39
C GLU A 18 -3.49 -0.11 7.05
N CYS A 19 -2.62 -0.41 8.02
CA CYS A 19 -2.39 -1.76 8.50
C CYS A 19 -2.36 -1.87 10.02
N THR A 20 -3.07 -0.97 10.68
CA THR A 20 -3.13 -0.94 12.13
C THR A 20 -4.19 -1.92 12.63
N ILE A 21 -3.80 -2.74 13.61
CA ILE A 21 -4.72 -3.30 14.59
C ILE A 21 -4.53 -2.48 15.86
N ASN A 22 -5.56 -1.78 16.32
CA ASN A 22 -5.52 -1.07 17.58
C ASN A 22 -6.48 -1.69 18.58
N ARG A 23 -6.09 -1.65 19.85
CA ARG A 23 -6.92 -2.07 20.98
C ARG A 23 -7.27 -0.86 21.85
N VAL A 24 -8.56 -0.67 22.13
CA VAL A 24 -9.08 0.38 23.01
C VAL A 24 -9.90 -0.28 24.12
N GLY A 25 -9.30 -0.40 25.30
CA GLY A 25 -9.86 -1.24 26.37
C GLY A 25 -9.91 -2.70 25.95
N ASP A 26 -11.10 -3.29 25.98
CA ASP A 26 -11.35 -4.69 25.58
C ASP A 26 -11.90 -4.82 24.15
N ARG A 27 -11.67 -3.82 23.30
CA ARG A 27 -12.13 -3.79 21.91
C ARG A 27 -10.96 -3.66 20.95
N TRP A 28 -11.02 -4.41 19.85
CA TRP A 28 -10.05 -4.37 18.77
C TRP A 28 -10.69 -3.75 17.52
N PHE A 29 -9.90 -3.02 16.75
CA PHE A 29 -10.26 -2.57 15.41
C PHE A 29 -9.13 -2.95 14.46
N ASP A 30 -9.51 -3.61 13.36
CA ASP A 30 -8.60 -4.06 12.32
C ASP A 30 -8.86 -3.23 11.07
N GLN A 31 -7.92 -2.35 10.73
CA GLN A 31 -8.09 -1.46 9.59
C GLN A 31 -8.24 -2.22 8.27
N LEU A 32 -7.56 -3.37 8.08
CA LEU A 32 -7.73 -4.18 6.86
C LEU A 32 -9.14 -4.77 6.74
N ALA A 33 -9.77 -5.09 7.88
CA ALA A 33 -11.15 -5.54 7.89
C ALA A 33 -12.11 -4.38 7.64
N ASP A 34 -11.92 -3.26 8.34
CA ASP A 34 -12.80 -2.09 8.28
C ASP A 34 -12.79 -1.41 6.90
N ASN A 35 -11.66 -1.42 6.20
CA ASN A 35 -11.54 -0.90 4.83
C ASN A 35 -11.83 -1.96 3.73
N GLY A 36 -12.11 -3.21 4.12
CA GLY A 36 -12.44 -4.30 3.20
C GLY A 36 -11.26 -4.95 2.47
N HIS A 37 -10.04 -4.45 2.65
CA HIS A 37 -8.84 -4.98 1.97
C HIS A 37 -8.44 -6.39 2.45
N ARG A 38 -8.98 -6.87 3.57
CA ARG A 38 -8.73 -8.22 4.08
C ARG A 38 -9.26 -9.34 3.19
N GLN A 39 -10.31 -9.08 2.40
CA GLN A 39 -11.03 -10.12 1.64
C GLN A 39 -11.20 -9.81 0.15
N CYS A 40 -10.65 -8.70 -0.35
CA CYS A 40 -10.84 -8.25 -1.72
C CYS A 40 -9.57 -8.49 -2.55
N LEU A 41 -9.46 -9.65 -3.20
CA LEU A 41 -8.30 -9.98 -4.05
C LEU A 41 -8.16 -9.01 -5.25
N ASP A 42 -9.28 -8.50 -5.76
CA ASP A 42 -9.34 -7.52 -6.86
C ASP A 42 -8.64 -6.20 -6.50
N ASP A 43 -8.35 -5.94 -5.22
CA ASP A 43 -7.63 -4.73 -4.82
C ASP A 43 -6.21 -4.68 -5.39
N LEU A 44 -5.56 -5.82 -5.63
CA LEU A 44 -4.24 -5.83 -6.26
C LEU A 44 -4.28 -5.20 -7.66
N ASP A 45 -5.30 -5.54 -8.45
CA ASP A 45 -5.51 -4.96 -9.79
C ASP A 45 -5.90 -3.47 -9.69
N ARG A 46 -6.74 -3.11 -8.71
CA ARG A 46 -7.13 -1.71 -8.48
C ARG A 46 -5.95 -0.85 -8.06
N PHE A 47 -5.07 -1.35 -7.19
CA PHE A 47 -3.85 -0.66 -6.78
C PHE A 47 -2.87 -0.51 -7.94
N ALA A 48 -2.70 -1.55 -8.76
CA ALA A 48 -1.90 -1.46 -10.00
C ALA A 48 -2.47 -0.39 -10.95
N GLY A 49 -3.80 -0.26 -11.03
CA GLY A 49 -4.49 0.77 -11.80
C GLY A 49 -4.20 2.22 -11.37
N LEU A 50 -3.72 2.44 -10.14
CA LEU A 50 -3.28 3.77 -9.67
C LEU A 50 -1.92 4.19 -10.25
N GLY A 51 -1.21 3.28 -10.92
CA GLY A 51 0.11 3.55 -11.48
C GLY A 51 1.25 3.45 -10.47
N ILE A 52 1.01 2.89 -9.29
CA ILE A 52 2.10 2.55 -8.35
C ILE A 52 3.01 1.47 -8.94
N ARG A 53 4.27 1.44 -8.52
CA ARG A 53 5.31 0.51 -8.93
C ARG A 53 5.74 -0.42 -7.80
N GLY A 54 5.38 -0.09 -6.57
CA GLY A 54 5.51 -0.95 -5.41
C GLY A 54 4.33 -0.80 -4.48
N LEU A 55 3.90 -1.91 -3.88
CA LEU A 55 2.85 -1.96 -2.87
C LEU A 55 3.42 -2.56 -1.57
N ARG A 56 3.34 -1.80 -0.48
CA ARG A 56 3.57 -2.31 0.87
C ARG A 56 2.28 -2.96 1.36
N PHE A 57 2.26 -4.29 1.37
CA PHE A 57 1.15 -5.08 1.92
C PHE A 57 1.53 -5.68 3.28
N PRO A 58 0.65 -5.63 4.30
CA PRO A 58 1.03 -5.98 5.66
C PRO A 58 0.77 -7.46 5.95
N LEU A 59 1.61 -8.06 6.80
CA LEU A 59 1.31 -9.31 7.49
C LEU A 59 1.08 -8.97 8.96
N LEU A 60 -0.17 -9.06 9.41
CA LEU A 60 -0.56 -8.71 10.77
C LEU A 60 -0.40 -9.92 11.70
N TRP A 61 0.26 -9.72 12.84
CA TRP A 61 0.59 -10.80 13.79
C TRP A 61 -0.44 -10.90 14.93
N GLU A 62 -1.16 -9.83 15.25
CA GLU A 62 -2.12 -9.83 16.35
C GLU A 62 -3.44 -10.48 15.92
N HIS A 63 -3.95 -11.41 16.74
CA HIS A 63 -5.19 -12.15 16.53
C HIS A 63 -6.28 -11.67 17.50
#